data_AF-A0A959XZV9-F1
#
_entry.id   AF-A0A959XZV9-F1
#
_cell.length_a   1.000
_cell.length_b   1.000
_cell.length_c   1.000
_cell.angle_alpha   90.00
_cell.angle_beta   90.00
_cell.angle_gamma   90.00
#
_symmetry.space_group_name_H-M   'P 1'
#
loop_
_entity.id
_entity.type
_entity.pdbx_description
1 polymer ?
#
loop_
_entity_poly.entity_id
_entity_poly.type
_entity_poly.pdbx_seq_one_letter_code
_entity_poly.pdbx_strand_id
1 'polypeptide(L)'
;MDKSDLILLTGAAGFIGSYMLGALNRNGFENIIIADHFGEEKKLKNYEGKKFAQQIERDELFEWLSANNPPIKYVLHLGARTDTT
;
A
#
# COMPACT_ATOMS: atom_id res chain seq x y z
N MET A 1 15.48 7.58 -3.22
CA MET A 1 14.41 6.81 -3.85
C MET A 1 14.48 7.02 -5.35
N ASP A 2 14.93 5.99 -6.04
CA ASP A 2 14.80 5.85 -7.48
C ASP A 2 13.33 5.54 -7.83
N LYS A 3 12.86 5.94 -9.02
CA LYS A 3 11.48 5.66 -9.47
C LYS A 3 11.22 4.17 -9.70
N SER A 4 12.29 3.41 -9.94
CA SER A 4 12.26 1.95 -10.08
C SER A 4 12.27 1.20 -8.75
N ASP A 5 12.60 1.85 -7.64
CA ASP A 5 12.62 1.22 -6.32
C ASP A 5 11.24 0.70 -5.94
N LEU A 6 11.18 -0.53 -5.42
CA LEU A 6 9.95 -1.15 -4.95
C LEU A 6 9.62 -0.68 -3.52
N ILE A 7 8.39 -0.17 -3.35
CA ILE A 7 7.89 0.38 -2.08
C ILE A 7 6.76 -0.50 -1.57
N LEU A 8 6.82 -0.92 -0.31
CA LEU A 8 5.67 -1.50 0.39
C LEU A 8 4.94 -0.39 1.18
N LEU A 9 3.68 -0.14 0.84
CA LEU A 9 2.81 0.81 1.53
C LEU A 9 1.69 0.04 2.24
N THR A 10 1.72 0.00 3.58
CA THR A 10 0.63 -0.61 4.35
C THR A 10 -0.37 0.45 4.82
N GLY A 11 -1.63 0.06 5.05
CA GLY A 11 -2.71 1.01 5.39
C GLY A 11 -3.14 1.87 4.19
N ALA A 12 -2.93 1.35 2.98
CA ALA A 12 -3.10 2.07 1.72
C ALA A 12 -4.55 2.47 1.40
N ALA A 13 -5.53 1.70 1.88
CA ALA A 13 -6.95 2.00 1.75
C ALA A 13 -7.46 2.97 2.83
N GLY A 14 -6.66 3.21 3.88
CA GLY A 14 -6.91 4.23 4.90
C GLY A 14 -6.79 5.66 4.36
N PHE A 15 -7.30 6.63 5.13
CA PHE A 15 -7.29 8.05 4.72
C PHE A 15 -5.86 8.52 4.40
N ILE A 16 -4.94 8.51 5.37
CA ILE A 16 -3.56 9.00 5.17
C ILE A 16 -2.80 8.16 4.14
N GLY A 17 -2.91 6.82 4.21
CA GLY A 17 -2.22 5.93 3.28
C GLY A 17 -2.62 6.16 1.82
N SER A 18 -3.90 6.44 1.58
CA SER A 18 -4.37 6.76 0.24
C SER A 18 -3.77 8.05 -0.31
N TYR A 19 -3.65 9.11 0.51
CA TYR A 19 -3.01 10.35 0.08
C TYR A 19 -1.51 10.18 -0.14
N MET A 20 -0.85 9.33 0.66
CA MET A 20 0.54 8.92 0.44
C MET A 20 0.70 8.24 -0.93
N LEU A 21 -0.14 7.25 -1.26
CA LEU A 21 -0.13 6.61 -2.58
C LEU A 21 -0.31 7.62 -3.71
N GLY A 22 -1.26 8.54 -3.58
CA GLY A 22 -1.48 9.59 -4.57
C GLY A 22 -0.30 10.55 -4.71
N ALA A 23 0.36 10.89 -3.60
CA ALA A 23 1.57 11.71 -3.62
C ALA A 23 2.73 10.98 -4.32
N LEU A 24 2.93 9.69 -4.05
CA LEU A 24 3.91 8.85 -4.72
C LEU A 24 3.65 8.82 -6.24
N ASN A 25 2.41 8.56 -6.67
CA ASN A 25 2.05 8.55 -8.08
C ASN A 25 2.26 9.90 -8.78
N ARG A 26 1.88 11.02 -8.15
CA ARG A 26 2.14 12.38 -8.70
C ARG A 26 3.63 12.67 -8.86
N ASN A 27 4.47 12.04 -8.04
CA ASN A 27 5.91 12.12 -8.17
C ASN A 27 6.47 11.07 -9.14
N GLY A 28 5.67 10.22 -9.77
CA GLY A 28 6.11 9.19 -10.73
C GLY A 28 6.60 7.89 -10.09
N PHE A 29 6.33 7.66 -8.81
CA PHE A 29 6.52 6.35 -8.19
C PHE A 29 5.28 5.49 -8.44
N GLU A 30 5.45 4.39 -9.16
CA GLU A 30 4.37 3.47 -9.52
C GLU A 30 4.69 2.01 -9.11
N ASN A 31 5.96 1.70 -8.84
CA ASN A 31 6.41 0.41 -8.35
C ASN A 31 6.10 0.24 -6.84
N ILE A 32 4.81 0.11 -6.53
CA ILE A 32 4.29 0.12 -5.17
C ILE A 32 3.47 -1.14 -4.93
N ILE A 33 3.77 -1.86 -3.86
CA ILE A 33 2.89 -2.88 -3.29
C ILE A 33 2.04 -2.19 -2.24
N ILE A 34 0.72 -2.26 -2.40
CA ILE A 34 -0.22 -1.78 -1.39
C ILE A 34 -0.74 -2.95 -0.55
N ALA A 35 -0.77 -2.77 0.77
CA ALA A 35 -1.30 -3.76 1.70
C ALA A 35 -2.31 -3.12 2.66
N ASP A 36 -3.53 -3.62 2.67
CA ASP A 36 -4.61 -3.20 3.57
C ASP A 36 -5.72 -4.26 3.57
N HIS A 37 -6.82 -4.00 4.27
CA HIS A 37 -8.05 -4.74 4.11
C HIS A 37 -8.88 -4.13 2.98
N PHE A 38 -8.96 -4.81 1.82
CA PHE A 38 -9.60 -4.26 0.61
C PHE A 38 -11.06 -4.69 0.41
N GLY A 39 -11.70 -5.30 1.43
CA GLY A 39 -13.09 -5.74 1.37
C GLY A 39 -14.16 -4.65 1.63
N GLU A 40 -13.76 -3.44 2.01
CA GLU A 40 -14.69 -2.37 2.35
C GLU A 40 -15.01 -1.47 1.14
N GLU A 41 -16.20 -1.59 0.57
CA GLU A 41 -16.64 -0.80 -0.59
C GLU A 41 -16.47 0.72 -0.40
N LYS A 42 -16.72 1.22 0.82
CA LYS A 42 -16.54 2.65 1.16
C LYS A 42 -15.09 3.14 0.99
N LYS A 43 -14.11 2.23 1.03
CA LYS A 43 -12.68 2.53 0.87
C LYS A 43 -12.21 2.37 -0.58
N LEU A 44 -12.99 1.78 -1.49
CA LEU A 44 -12.61 1.58 -2.88
C LEU A 44 -12.14 2.89 -3.55
N LYS A 45 -12.91 3.97 -3.36
CA LYS A 45 -12.60 5.33 -3.84
C LYS A 45 -11.23 5.87 -3.40
N ASN A 46 -10.65 5.30 -2.33
CA ASN A 46 -9.36 5.74 -1.82
C ASN A 46 -8.20 5.21 -2.67
N TYR A 47 -8.35 4.12 -3.42
CA TYR A 47 -7.26 3.56 -4.22
C TYR A 47 -7.66 3.26 -5.67
N GLU A 48 -8.95 3.33 -5.99
CA GLU A 48 -9.44 3.30 -7.37
C GLU A 48 -8.78 4.42 -8.20
N GLY A 49 -8.28 4.06 -9.38
CA GLY A 49 -7.58 4.97 -10.30
C GLY A 49 -6.15 5.36 -9.89
N LYS A 50 -5.64 4.87 -8.75
CA LYS A 50 -4.23 5.04 -8.37
C LYS A 50 -3.38 3.95 -9.00
N LYS A 51 -2.08 4.22 -9.12
CA LYS A 51 -1.12 3.33 -9.77
C LYS A 51 -0.30 2.59 -8.71
N PHE A 52 -0.28 1.28 -8.81
CA PHE A 52 0.50 0.39 -7.95
C PHE A 52 0.75 -0.91 -8.72
N ALA A 53 1.83 -1.61 -8.37
CA ALA A 53 2.24 -2.85 -9.02
C ALA A 53 1.45 -4.06 -8.48
N GLN A 54 1.08 -4.03 -7.20
CA GLN A 54 0.42 -5.15 -6.54
C GLN A 54 -0.47 -4.69 -5.39
N GLN A 55 -1.57 -5.41 -5.19
CA GLN A 55 -2.49 -5.26 -4.06
C GLN A 55 -2.50 -6.59 -3.28
N ILE A 56 -2.21 -6.54 -1.98
CA ILE A 56 -2.09 -7.72 -1.11
C ILE A 56 -3.01 -7.53 0.10
N GLU A 57 -3.88 -8.49 0.38
CA GLU A 57 -4.69 -8.44 1.61
C GLU A 57 -3.79 -8.46 2.83
N ARG A 58 -4.10 -7.63 3.84
CA ARG A 58 -3.29 -7.48 5.06
C ARG A 58 -2.98 -8.83 5.72
N ASP A 59 -3.98 -9.71 5.76
CA ASP A 59 -3.88 -10.98 6.47
C ASP A 59 -3.04 -12.01 5.67
N GLU A 60 -2.75 -11.74 4.39
CA GLU A 60 -1.89 -12.56 3.51
C GLU A 60 -0.47 -12.00 3.39
N LEU A 61 -0.21 -10.78 3.86
CA LEU A 61 1.02 -10.04 3.57
C LEU A 61 2.28 -10.80 3.98
N PHE A 62 2.33 -11.38 5.17
CA PHE A 62 3.54 -12.06 5.67
C PHE A 62 3.84 -13.36 4.93
N GLU A 63 2.80 -14.12 4.58
CA GLU A 63 2.94 -15.31 3.75
C GLU A 63 3.45 -14.93 2.35
N TRP A 64 2.83 -13.91 1.76
CA TRP A 64 3.23 -13.39 0.45
C TRP A 64 4.68 -12.88 0.45
N LEU A 65 5.10 -12.13 1.47
CA LEU A 65 6.49 -11.65 1.61
C LEU A 65 7.48 -12.81 1.71
N SER A 66 7.13 -13.85 2.49
CA SER A 66 7.98 -15.02 2.69
C SER A 66 8.11 -15.84 1.40
N ALA A 67 7.02 -15.99 0.66
CA ALA A 67 6.99 -16.78 -0.58
C ALA A 67 7.67 -16.06 -1.77
N ASN A 68 7.55 -14.74 -1.86
CA ASN A 68 8.01 -13.98 -3.03
C ASN A 68 9.36 -13.29 -2.83
N ASN A 69 9.76 -13.05 -1.56
CA ASN A 69 10.97 -12.32 -1.19
C ASN A 69 11.26 -11.10 -2.11
N PRO A 70 10.28 -10.20 -2.28
CA PRO A 70 10.41 -9.09 -3.22
C PRO A 70 11.55 -8.14 -2.81
N PRO A 71 12.22 -7.47 -3.76
CA PRO A 71 13.34 -6.55 -3.47
C PRO A 71 12.83 -5.20 -2.95
N ILE A 72 12.07 -5.21 -1.84
CA ILE A 72 11.52 -4.02 -1.21
C ILE A 72 12.67 -3.14 -0.71
N LYS A 73 12.72 -1.91 -1.22
CA LYS A 73 13.71 -0.89 -0.82
C LYS A 73 13.21 -0.03 0.33
N TYR A 74 11.90 0.19 0.41
CA TYR A 74 11.28 1.07 1.40
C TYR A 74 9.98 0.48 1.90
N VAL A 75 9.72 0.65 3.20
CA VAL A 75 8.44 0.32 3.83
C VAL A 75 7.84 1.60 4.41
N LEU A 76 6.65 1.96 3.95
CA LEU A 76 5.84 3.03 4.48
C LEU A 76 4.67 2.41 5.24
N HIS A 77 4.80 2.33 6.56
CA HIS A 77 3.78 1.70 7.40
C HIS A 77 2.78 2.74 7.93
N LEU A 78 1.57 2.74 7.38
CA LEU A 78 0.48 3.64 7.78
C LEU A 78 -0.76 2.86 8.27
N GLY A 79 -0.53 1.73 8.94
CA GLY A 79 -1.58 0.95 9.58
C GLY A 79 -1.79 1.38 11.02
N ALA A 80 -2.83 2.18 11.28
CA ALA A 80 -3.26 2.51 12.64
C ALA A 80 -4.73 2.08 12.83
N ARG A 81 -5.03 1.41 13.95
CA ARG A 81 -6.41 1.28 14.43
C ARG A 81 -6.74 2.55 15.21
N THR A 82 -7.67 3.34 14.68
CA THR A 82 -8.20 4.51 15.39
C THR A 82 -9.21 4.13 16.47
N ASP A 83 -9.64 2.86 16.50
CA ASP A 83 -10.43 2.31 17.58
C ASP A 83 -9.52 2.04 18.77
N THR A 84 -9.60 2.93 19.76
CA THR A 84 -8.89 2.88 21.05
C THR A 84 -9.91 2.69 22.18
N THR A 85 -10.86 1.78 21.98
CA THR A 85 -11.83 1.40 23.01
C THR A 85 -11.17 0.79 24.24
#